data_AF-A0A662UXN2-F1
#
_entry.id   AF-A0A662UXN2-F1
#
_cell.length_a   1.000
_cell.length_b   1.000
_cell.length_c   1.000
_cell.angle_alpha   90.00
_cell.angle_beta   90.00
_cell.angle_gamma   90.00
#
_symmetry.space_group_name_H-M   'P 1'
#
loop_
_entity.id
_entity.type
_entity.pdbx_description
1 polymer ?
#
loop_
_entity_poly.entity_id
_entity_poly.type
_entity_poly.pdbx_seq_one_letter_code
_entity_poly.pdbx_strand_id
1 'polypeptide(L)'
;MRFGEPLTSLDVRVLDRNAAALGVPTELLMENAGRAVADVIDSRLGGAEGKRIVVFAGAGGNAGDGITAARHLASRGGVVDLYLLTRPEELRPEASALEFKALYHMDLSVRVKVVKDLNDLPSPVAADAIVDALLGIGVRGRVRSLYARAIEIINSSRGLKVSVDIPSGLDPDTGEELGPVVRADVTVTFHGPKKGMLRRRDLCGEIVVVSIGIPPEAWLYVGPGDVEYRVPRRGMKSHKGQAGRVLVVGGSETFTGAPTFTALAALRSGVDLAFVAAPQRAADVIASCSPDLITIRLPRHDYLAPEHIELLKPWISRVDVVALGMGLGMRDETREAVLAIIEEAHRQGRKMVVDADGLKHLAASPEH
;
A
#
# COMPACT_ATOMS: atom_id res chain seq x y z
N MET A 1 6.05 7.98 -7.35
CA MET A 1 5.24 9.01 -6.69
C MET A 1 6.17 10.02 -6.02
N ARG A 2 5.73 11.26 -5.83
CA ARG A 2 6.52 12.35 -5.20
C ARG A 2 5.70 13.06 -4.13
N PHE A 3 6.39 13.77 -3.23
CA PHE A 3 5.74 14.64 -2.24
C PHE A 3 4.72 15.58 -2.90
N GLY A 4 3.53 15.69 -2.32
CA GLY A 4 2.42 16.49 -2.82
C GLY A 4 1.52 15.78 -3.83
N GLU A 5 1.92 14.63 -4.38
CA GLU A 5 1.07 13.87 -5.29
C GLU A 5 -0.08 13.17 -4.54
N PRO A 6 -1.24 12.95 -5.20
CA PRO A 6 -2.38 12.32 -4.55
C PRO A 6 -2.13 10.85 -4.21
N LEU A 7 -2.43 10.45 -2.98
CA LEU A 7 -2.16 9.11 -2.44
C LEU A 7 -3.43 8.30 -2.24
N THR A 8 -3.34 6.98 -2.45
CA THR A 8 -4.35 6.03 -1.95
C THR A 8 -4.03 5.61 -0.51
N SER A 9 -5.03 5.05 0.17
CA SER A 9 -4.84 4.41 1.47
C SER A 9 -3.80 3.27 1.41
N LEU A 10 -3.70 2.60 0.26
CA LEU A 10 -2.67 1.59 0.00
C LEU A 10 -1.27 2.21 -0.12
N ASP A 11 -1.14 3.32 -0.86
CA ASP A 11 0.14 3.99 -1.05
C ASP A 11 0.71 4.48 0.30
N VAL A 12 -0.13 5.04 1.17
CA VAL A 12 0.32 5.47 2.52
C VAL A 12 0.88 4.29 3.32
N ARG A 13 0.17 3.14 3.35
CA ARG A 13 0.66 1.94 4.07
C ARG A 13 1.99 1.43 3.53
N VAL A 14 2.15 1.44 2.21
CA VAL A 14 3.40 1.08 1.54
C VAL A 14 4.53 2.00 1.99
N LEU A 15 4.28 3.31 1.99
CA LEU A 15 5.27 4.32 2.33
C LEU A 15 5.67 4.29 3.80
N ASP A 16 4.72 4.13 4.72
CA ASP A 16 5.01 3.98 6.15
C ASP A 16 5.89 2.75 6.40
N ARG A 17 5.58 1.63 5.74
CA ARG A 17 6.35 0.39 5.88
C ARG A 17 7.75 0.51 5.26
N ASN A 18 7.87 1.20 4.13
CA ASN A 18 9.16 1.48 3.49
C ASN A 18 10.00 2.43 4.34
N ALA A 19 9.41 3.49 4.91
CA ALA A 19 10.07 4.41 5.82
C ALA A 19 10.62 3.68 7.06
N ALA A 20 9.83 2.79 7.65
CA ALA A 20 10.27 1.97 8.78
C ALA A 20 11.48 1.09 8.41
N ALA A 21 11.53 0.54 7.19
CA ALA A 21 12.67 -0.23 6.70
C ALA A 21 13.93 0.60 6.48
N LEU A 22 13.78 1.91 6.28
CA LEU A 22 14.87 2.89 6.19
C LEU A 22 15.25 3.48 7.56
N GLY A 23 14.70 2.95 8.66
CA GLY A 23 15.02 3.38 10.02
C GLY A 23 14.20 4.57 10.53
N VAL A 24 13.10 4.93 9.85
CA VAL A 24 12.14 5.93 10.33
C VAL A 24 10.85 5.21 10.76
N PRO A 25 10.76 4.73 12.01
CA PRO A 25 9.63 3.93 12.46
C PRO A 25 8.36 4.79 12.65
N THR A 26 7.21 4.13 12.77
CA THR A 26 5.88 4.75 12.86
C THR A 26 5.79 5.78 13.98
N GLU A 27 6.46 5.57 15.10
CA GLU A 27 6.50 6.49 16.24
C GLU A 27 7.10 7.86 15.85
N LEU A 28 8.19 7.87 15.07
CA LEU A 28 8.79 9.13 14.61
C LEU A 28 7.92 9.84 13.58
N LEU A 29 7.27 9.07 12.69
CA LEU A 29 6.33 9.62 11.73
C LEU A 29 5.13 10.27 12.44
N MET A 30 4.59 9.61 13.46
CA MET A 30 3.47 10.09 14.27
C MET A 30 3.82 11.34 15.09
N GLU A 31 4.99 11.36 15.74
CA GLU A 31 5.50 12.54 16.45
C GLU A 31 5.56 13.76 15.50
N ASN A 32 6.11 13.55 14.30
CA ASN A 32 6.23 14.61 13.30
C ASN A 32 4.86 15.06 12.75
N ALA A 33 3.96 14.11 12.51
CA ALA A 33 2.60 14.36 12.04
C ALA A 33 1.81 15.22 13.03
N GLY A 34 1.75 14.80 14.29
CA GLY A 34 1.03 15.56 15.31
C GLY A 34 1.68 16.91 15.63
N ARG A 35 3.02 17.02 15.61
CA ARG A 35 3.71 18.31 15.73
C ARG A 35 3.32 19.25 14.58
N ALA A 36 3.31 18.77 13.34
CA ALA A 36 2.94 19.58 12.19
C ALA A 36 1.47 20.03 12.24
N VAL A 37 0.56 19.18 12.72
CA VAL A 37 -0.84 19.56 13.00
C VAL A 37 -0.90 20.68 14.04
N ALA A 38 -0.16 20.53 15.15
CA ALA A 38 -0.09 21.56 16.18
C ALA A 38 0.48 22.88 15.64
N ASP A 39 1.53 22.85 14.80
CA ASP A 39 2.10 24.04 14.16
C ASP A 39 1.10 24.78 13.29
N VAL A 40 0.31 24.05 12.50
CA VAL A 40 -0.76 24.65 11.69
C VAL A 40 -1.81 25.29 12.59
N ILE A 41 -2.29 24.59 13.62
CA ILE A 41 -3.31 25.12 14.53
C ILE A 41 -2.79 26.38 15.25
N ASP A 42 -1.61 26.31 15.83
CA ASP A 42 -0.95 27.39 16.56
C ASP A 42 -0.79 28.65 15.68
N SER A 43 -0.33 28.47 14.44
CA SER A 43 -0.23 29.54 13.44
C SER A 43 -1.60 30.18 13.14
N ARG A 44 -2.65 29.38 12.95
CA ARG A 44 -4.01 29.87 12.64
C ARG A 44 -4.68 30.60 13.80
N LEU A 45 -4.32 30.24 15.03
CA LEU A 45 -4.85 30.90 16.24
C LEU A 45 -4.06 32.16 16.63
N GLY A 46 -2.91 32.41 15.98
CA GLY A 46 -1.99 33.49 16.37
C GLY A 46 -1.25 33.20 17.68
N GLY A 47 -1.00 31.92 17.97
CA GLY A 47 -0.47 31.42 19.23
C GLY A 47 -1.50 30.64 20.04
N ALA A 48 -1.10 29.50 20.59
CA ALA A 48 -1.92 28.60 21.39
C ALA A 48 -2.09 29.03 22.85
N GLU A 49 -1.26 29.96 23.36
CA GLU A 49 -1.29 30.38 24.76
C GLU A 49 -2.69 30.91 25.16
N GLY A 50 -3.28 30.28 26.19
CA GLY A 50 -4.60 30.63 26.70
C GLY A 50 -5.78 30.25 25.79
N LYS A 51 -5.53 29.67 24.61
CA LYS A 51 -6.57 29.19 23.69
C LYS A 51 -7.19 27.90 24.19
N ARG A 52 -8.49 27.74 23.99
CA ARG A 52 -9.20 26.49 24.26
C ARG A 52 -9.20 25.63 23.00
N ILE A 53 -8.64 24.43 23.11
CA ILE A 53 -8.61 23.44 22.04
C ILE A 53 -9.36 22.20 22.49
N VAL A 54 -10.25 21.70 21.64
CA VAL A 54 -10.94 20.43 21.87
C VAL A 54 -10.54 19.43 20.81
N VAL A 55 -10.05 18.28 21.24
CA VAL A 55 -9.57 17.21 20.35
C VAL A 55 -10.48 16.00 20.48
N PHE A 56 -11.02 15.52 19.36
CA PHE A 56 -11.76 14.27 19.28
C PHE A 56 -10.87 13.20 18.67
N ALA A 57 -10.49 12.19 19.45
CA ALA A 57 -9.57 11.14 19.03
C ALA A 57 -10.25 9.78 19.01
N GLY A 58 -10.06 9.02 17.92
CA GLY A 58 -10.56 7.65 17.79
C GLY A 58 -9.63 6.62 18.43
N ALA A 59 -9.53 5.44 17.80
CA ALA A 59 -8.66 4.35 18.26
C ALA A 59 -7.40 4.14 17.42
N GLY A 60 -7.34 4.75 16.22
CA GLY A 60 -6.38 4.43 15.16
C GLY A 60 -5.08 5.26 15.18
N GLY A 61 -4.32 5.19 14.08
CA GLY A 61 -3.16 6.07 13.83
C GLY A 61 -3.53 7.55 13.87
N ASN A 62 -4.67 7.93 13.25
CA ASN A 62 -5.17 9.31 13.25
C ASN A 62 -5.40 9.85 14.68
N ALA A 63 -5.80 8.97 15.61
CA ALA A 63 -5.95 9.32 17.01
C ALA A 63 -4.60 9.65 17.65
N GLY A 64 -3.56 8.87 17.34
CA GLY A 64 -2.19 9.13 17.78
C GLY A 64 -1.66 10.47 17.29
N ASP A 65 -1.91 10.83 16.03
CA ASP A 65 -1.54 12.15 15.48
C ASP A 65 -2.26 13.29 16.22
N GLY A 66 -3.56 13.13 16.50
CA GLY A 66 -4.35 14.11 17.27
C GLY A 66 -3.93 14.22 18.75
N ILE A 67 -3.60 13.10 19.39
CA ILE A 67 -3.08 13.05 20.77
C ILE A 67 -1.71 13.74 20.85
N THR A 68 -0.86 13.49 19.86
CA THR A 68 0.44 14.17 19.72
C THR A 68 0.23 15.67 19.56
N ALA A 69 -0.68 16.10 18.66
CA ALA A 69 -1.02 17.50 18.47
C ALA A 69 -1.55 18.15 19.77
N ALA A 70 -2.41 17.45 20.51
CA ALA A 70 -2.92 17.88 21.81
C ALA A 70 -1.77 18.16 22.80
N ARG A 71 -0.79 17.24 22.90
CA ARG A 71 0.39 17.41 23.76
C ARG A 71 1.24 18.61 23.35
N HIS A 72 1.48 18.81 22.06
CA HIS A 72 2.25 19.95 21.57
C HIS A 72 1.54 21.28 21.81
N LEU A 73 0.23 21.37 21.57
CA LEU A 73 -0.56 22.57 21.83
C LEU A 73 -0.61 22.91 23.32
N ALA A 74 -0.77 21.89 24.18
CA ALA A 74 -0.72 22.05 25.62
C ALA A 74 0.65 22.57 26.10
N SER A 75 1.74 22.05 25.52
CA SER A 75 3.10 22.50 25.82
C SER A 75 3.37 23.95 25.40
N ARG A 76 2.54 24.51 24.51
CA ARG A 76 2.56 25.92 24.08
C ARG A 76 1.62 26.81 24.90
N GLY A 77 1.07 26.31 26.00
CA GLY A 77 0.16 27.05 26.88
C GLY A 77 -1.31 26.98 26.48
N GLY A 78 -1.68 26.11 25.53
CA GLY A 78 -3.08 25.83 25.21
C GLY A 78 -3.79 25.05 26.31
N VAL A 79 -5.08 25.32 26.49
CA VAL A 79 -5.97 24.57 27.39
C VAL A 79 -6.69 23.51 26.57
N VAL A 80 -6.35 22.25 26.76
CA VAL A 80 -6.80 21.17 25.89
C VAL A 80 -7.80 20.25 26.60
N ASP A 81 -8.97 20.04 26.02
CA ASP A 81 -9.88 18.93 26.37
C ASP A 81 -9.76 17.84 25.30
N LEU A 82 -9.27 16.66 25.66
CA LEU A 82 -9.17 15.49 24.79
C LEU A 82 -10.32 14.52 25.05
N TYR A 83 -11.20 14.33 24.07
CA TYR A 83 -12.26 13.32 24.05
C TYR A 83 -11.77 12.08 23.31
N LEU A 84 -11.42 11.04 24.07
CA LEU A 84 -10.96 9.76 23.54
C LEU A 84 -12.15 8.81 23.38
N LEU A 85 -12.51 8.46 22.14
CA LEU A 85 -13.65 7.61 21.78
C LEU A 85 -13.32 6.11 21.77
N THR A 86 -12.29 5.72 22.51
CA THR A 86 -11.87 4.33 22.70
C THR A 86 -11.31 4.19 24.11
N ARG A 87 -11.21 2.96 24.61
CA ARG A 87 -10.45 2.73 25.84
C ARG A 87 -8.95 2.85 25.56
N PRO A 88 -8.14 3.45 26.45
CA PRO A 88 -6.69 3.60 26.22
C PRO A 88 -5.97 2.31 25.81
N GLU A 89 -6.36 1.17 26.38
CA GLU A 89 -5.79 -0.15 26.08
C GLU A 89 -6.11 -0.66 24.66
N GLU A 90 -7.07 -0.06 23.97
CA GLU A 90 -7.49 -0.37 22.60
C GLU A 90 -6.83 0.51 21.54
N LEU A 91 -6.04 1.51 21.96
CA LEU A 91 -5.30 2.36 21.03
C LEU A 91 -4.33 1.53 20.19
N ARG A 92 -4.45 1.64 18.87
CA ARG A 92 -3.59 0.96 17.90
C ARG A 92 -3.27 1.91 16.74
N PRO A 93 -2.08 1.87 16.14
CA PRO A 93 -0.95 1.01 16.47
C PRO A 93 -0.31 1.37 17.83
N GLU A 94 0.73 0.63 18.24
CA GLU A 94 1.46 0.85 19.50
C GLU A 94 1.97 2.29 19.63
N ALA A 95 2.33 2.93 18.51
CA ALA A 95 2.65 4.36 18.46
C ALA A 95 1.54 5.25 19.06
N SER A 96 0.26 5.03 18.72
CA SER A 96 -0.85 5.82 19.31
C SER A 96 -0.96 5.64 20.82
N ALA A 97 -0.67 4.43 21.33
CA ALA A 97 -0.68 4.15 22.76
C ALA A 97 0.53 4.80 23.46
N LEU A 98 1.69 4.86 22.80
CA LEU A 98 2.86 5.57 23.29
C LEU A 98 2.59 7.08 23.43
N GLU A 99 1.98 7.69 22.42
CA GLU A 99 1.61 9.12 22.47
C GLU A 99 0.60 9.42 23.57
N PHE A 100 -0.38 8.52 23.76
CA PHE A 100 -1.31 8.66 24.86
C PHE A 100 -0.60 8.55 26.22
N LYS A 101 0.34 7.62 26.38
CA LYS A 101 1.13 7.49 27.62
C LYS A 101 1.92 8.75 27.92
N ALA A 102 2.50 9.39 26.90
CA ALA A 102 3.21 10.67 27.05
C ALA A 102 2.27 11.81 27.47
N LEU A 103 1.07 11.86 26.91
CA LEU A 103 0.07 12.89 27.22
C LEU A 103 -0.64 12.66 28.57
N TYR A 104 -0.85 11.41 28.99
CA TYR A 104 -1.71 11.05 30.13
C TYR A 104 -1.33 11.73 31.44
N HIS A 105 -0.04 12.01 31.63
CA HIS A 105 0.50 12.66 32.84
C HIS A 105 0.51 14.19 32.77
N MET A 106 0.02 14.81 31.69
CA MET A 106 -0.08 16.27 31.53
C MET A 106 -1.41 16.82 32.08
N ASP A 107 -1.80 16.37 33.28
CA ASP A 107 -3.12 16.64 33.88
C ASP A 107 -3.37 18.11 34.25
N LEU A 108 -2.32 18.94 34.33
CA LEU A 108 -2.41 20.39 34.48
C LEU A 108 -2.94 21.09 33.22
N SER A 109 -2.51 20.64 32.03
CA SER A 109 -2.73 21.33 30.75
C SER A 109 -3.70 20.60 29.83
N VAL A 110 -3.89 19.29 30.04
CA VAL A 110 -4.77 18.45 29.23
C VAL A 110 -5.77 17.73 30.12
N ARG A 111 -7.05 18.01 29.90
CA ARG A 111 -8.14 17.24 30.49
C ARG A 111 -8.54 16.12 29.55
N VAL A 112 -8.27 14.88 29.96
CA VAL A 112 -8.67 13.69 29.20
C VAL A 112 -10.04 13.20 29.65
N LYS A 113 -10.94 12.96 28.68
CA LYS A 113 -12.25 12.34 28.87
C LYS A 113 -12.36 11.10 27.99
N VAL A 114 -12.40 9.93 28.62
CA VAL A 114 -12.65 8.66 27.93
C VAL A 114 -14.16 8.51 27.73
N VAL A 115 -14.60 8.53 26.49
CA VAL A 115 -16.00 8.47 26.07
C VAL A 115 -16.43 7.01 25.99
N LYS A 116 -17.32 6.58 26.88
CA LYS A 116 -17.87 5.22 26.91
C LYS A 116 -19.21 5.14 26.19
N ASP A 117 -20.01 6.20 26.30
CA ASP A 117 -21.31 6.30 25.63
C ASP A 117 -21.61 7.72 25.14
N LEU A 118 -22.79 7.89 24.54
CA LEU A 118 -23.21 9.14 23.91
C LEU A 118 -23.36 10.31 24.90
N ASN A 119 -23.55 10.04 26.20
CA ASN A 119 -23.72 11.07 27.23
C ASN A 119 -22.39 11.67 27.69
N ASP A 120 -21.28 10.96 27.48
CA ASP A 120 -19.93 11.47 27.79
C ASP A 120 -19.46 12.51 26.75
N LEU A 121 -20.12 12.55 25.59
CA LEU A 121 -19.84 13.53 24.56
C LEU A 121 -20.34 14.92 24.95
N PRO A 122 -19.61 16.00 24.61
CA PRO A 122 -20.05 17.33 24.93
C PRO A 122 -21.27 17.73 24.09
N SER A 123 -22.17 18.52 24.68
CA SER A 123 -23.21 19.25 23.95
C SER A 123 -22.63 20.58 23.47
N PRO A 124 -22.97 21.09 22.27
CA PRO A 124 -22.09 21.77 21.32
C PRO A 124 -20.92 22.56 21.91
N VAL A 125 -19.74 22.30 21.39
CA VAL A 125 -18.50 22.89 21.90
C VAL A 125 -18.30 24.29 21.34
N ALA A 126 -17.86 25.21 22.20
CA ALA A 126 -17.32 26.51 21.79
C ALA A 126 -15.86 26.60 22.23
N ALA A 127 -14.95 26.53 21.25
CA ALA A 127 -13.52 26.52 21.45
C ALA A 127 -12.83 27.40 20.40
N ASP A 128 -11.55 27.73 20.60
CA ASP A 128 -10.77 28.43 19.57
C ASP A 128 -10.47 27.47 18.41
N ALA A 129 -10.19 26.20 18.72
CA ALA A 129 -10.05 25.13 17.73
C ALA A 129 -10.74 23.81 18.14
N ILE A 130 -11.28 23.11 17.16
CA ILE A 130 -11.85 21.76 17.27
C ILE A 130 -11.08 20.86 16.31
N VAL A 131 -10.41 19.84 16.85
CA VAL A 131 -9.55 18.93 16.10
C VAL A 131 -10.26 17.59 15.91
N ASP A 132 -10.45 17.23 14.65
CA ASP A 132 -10.96 15.94 14.21
C ASP A 132 -9.80 14.96 13.97
N ALA A 133 -9.60 14.05 14.92
CA ALA A 133 -8.63 12.96 14.87
C ALA A 133 -9.33 11.60 15.05
N LEU A 134 -10.58 11.49 14.59
CA LEU A 134 -11.43 10.32 14.82
C LEU A 134 -11.08 9.16 13.89
N LEU A 135 -11.11 9.37 12.57
CA LEU A 135 -10.95 8.35 11.54
C LEU A 135 -10.01 8.84 10.43
N GLY A 136 -8.95 8.09 10.16
CA GLY A 136 -8.03 8.34 9.05
C GLY A 136 -8.23 7.36 7.88
N ILE A 137 -7.14 7.10 7.13
CA ILE A 137 -7.12 6.18 5.97
C ILE A 137 -7.51 4.72 6.26
N GLY A 138 -7.63 4.34 7.54
CA GLY A 138 -7.98 2.99 7.98
C GLY A 138 -9.49 2.71 8.01
N VAL A 139 -10.33 3.72 7.74
CA VAL A 139 -11.79 3.59 7.81
C VAL A 139 -12.31 2.52 6.84
N ARG A 140 -13.28 1.72 7.30
CA ARG A 140 -13.94 0.68 6.50
C ARG A 140 -15.42 0.64 6.82
N GLY A 141 -16.24 0.64 5.76
CA GLY A 141 -17.69 0.59 5.89
C GLY A 141 -18.27 1.84 6.55
N ARG A 142 -19.52 1.74 7.02
CA ARG A 142 -20.23 2.89 7.58
C ARG A 142 -19.71 3.33 8.94
N VAL A 143 -19.77 4.64 9.20
CA VAL A 143 -19.42 5.25 10.47
C VAL A 143 -20.34 4.71 11.59
N ARG A 144 -19.74 4.29 12.70
CA ARG A 144 -20.47 3.78 13.87
C ARG A 144 -21.15 4.93 14.64
N SER A 145 -22.22 4.62 15.37
CA SER A 145 -23.06 5.61 16.06
C SER A 145 -22.29 6.62 16.93
N LEU A 146 -21.36 6.16 17.76
CA LEU A 146 -20.57 7.05 18.64
C LEU A 146 -19.72 8.05 17.83
N TYR A 147 -19.06 7.56 16.77
CA TYR A 147 -18.26 8.40 15.87
C TYR A 147 -19.14 9.36 15.07
N ALA A 148 -20.29 8.89 14.56
CA ALA A 148 -21.26 9.71 13.85
C ALA A 148 -21.73 10.89 14.72
N ARG A 149 -22.02 10.63 16.01
CA ARG A 149 -22.41 11.68 16.95
C ARG A 149 -21.30 12.68 17.22
N ALA A 150 -20.06 12.23 17.37
CA ALA A 150 -18.92 13.14 17.51
C ALA A 150 -18.72 14.02 16.28
N ILE A 151 -18.88 13.47 15.08
CA ILE A 151 -18.83 14.24 13.82
C ILE A 151 -19.91 15.32 13.76
N GLU A 152 -21.15 15.01 14.17
CA GLU A 152 -22.23 16.00 14.27
C GLU A 152 -21.91 17.12 15.28
N ILE A 153 -21.29 16.77 16.41
CA ILE A 153 -20.85 17.74 17.41
C ILE A 153 -19.76 18.64 16.82
N ILE A 154 -18.75 18.08 16.17
CA ILE A 154 -17.69 18.86 15.49
C ILE A 154 -18.32 19.84 14.49
N ASN A 155 -19.22 19.36 13.64
CA ASN A 155 -19.87 20.19 12.62
C ASN A 155 -20.74 21.32 13.18
N SER A 156 -21.36 21.11 14.34
CA SER A 156 -22.19 22.12 15.03
C SER A 156 -21.41 23.01 16.00
N SER A 157 -20.12 22.74 16.22
CA SER A 157 -19.26 23.48 17.14
C SER A 157 -18.78 24.81 16.55
N ARG A 158 -18.55 25.78 17.44
CA ARG A 158 -18.00 27.10 17.09
C ARG A 158 -16.50 27.11 17.36
N GLY A 159 -15.73 27.55 16.36
CA GLY A 159 -14.27 27.56 16.37
C GLY A 159 -13.69 27.07 15.05
N LEU A 160 -12.36 27.15 14.93
CA LEU A 160 -11.62 26.62 13.80
C LEU A 160 -11.68 25.08 13.80
N LYS A 161 -12.33 24.47 12.80
CA LYS A 161 -12.41 23.02 12.64
C LYS A 161 -11.23 22.52 11.82
N VAL A 162 -10.40 21.68 12.43
CA VAL A 162 -9.20 21.14 11.79
C VAL A 162 -9.29 19.62 11.73
N SER A 163 -9.27 19.04 10.53
CA SER A 163 -9.17 17.59 10.37
C SER A 163 -7.72 17.16 10.25
N VAL A 164 -7.39 16.11 10.99
CA VAL A 164 -6.09 15.42 10.93
C VAL A 164 -6.16 14.36 9.85
N ASP A 165 -5.22 14.44 8.93
CA ASP A 165 -5.06 13.60 7.74
C ASP A 165 -6.20 13.74 6.71
N ILE A 166 -7.43 13.40 7.08
CA ILE A 166 -8.64 13.43 6.25
C ILE A 166 -9.86 13.72 7.12
N PRO A 167 -10.89 14.45 6.63
CA PRO A 167 -12.12 14.62 7.40
C PRO A 167 -12.79 13.28 7.72
N SER A 168 -13.03 13.03 9.01
CA SER A 168 -13.64 11.78 9.46
C SER A 168 -15.02 11.59 8.83
N GLY A 169 -15.24 10.37 8.33
CA GLY A 169 -16.45 10.00 7.59
C GLY A 169 -16.29 10.04 6.07
N LEU A 170 -15.19 10.58 5.55
CA LEU A 170 -14.86 10.55 4.13
C LEU A 170 -14.01 9.31 3.77
N ASP A 171 -14.37 8.61 2.69
CA ASP A 171 -13.52 7.56 2.15
C ASP A 171 -12.23 8.15 1.51
N PRO A 172 -11.03 7.69 1.91
CA PRO A 172 -9.77 8.26 1.43
C PRO A 172 -9.47 7.99 -0.04
N ASP A 173 -10.04 6.95 -0.63
CA ASP A 173 -9.75 6.55 -2.01
C ASP A 173 -10.84 7.02 -2.98
N THR A 174 -12.10 6.89 -2.58
CA THR A 174 -13.26 7.14 -3.45
C THR A 174 -13.86 8.53 -3.27
N GLY A 175 -13.76 9.11 -2.07
CA GLY A 175 -14.46 10.34 -1.69
C GLY A 175 -15.94 10.13 -1.35
N GLU A 176 -16.38 8.88 -1.19
CA GLU A 176 -17.73 8.57 -0.73
C GLU A 176 -17.92 8.97 0.74
N GLU A 177 -19.13 9.44 1.07
CA GLU A 177 -19.51 9.71 2.45
C GLU A 177 -19.94 8.40 3.12
N LEU A 178 -19.23 8.00 4.17
CA LEU A 178 -19.48 6.74 4.89
C LEU A 178 -20.52 6.90 6.02
N GLY A 179 -21.20 8.05 6.07
CA GLY A 179 -22.07 8.51 7.15
C GLY A 179 -21.99 10.04 7.24
N PRO A 180 -22.25 10.65 8.41
CA PRO A 180 -21.88 12.04 8.63
C PRO A 180 -20.38 12.24 8.37
N VAL A 181 -20.03 13.34 7.72
CA VAL A 181 -18.64 13.71 7.44
C VAL A 181 -18.30 15.05 8.09
N VAL A 182 -17.11 15.17 8.65
CA VAL A 182 -16.62 16.43 9.19
C VAL A 182 -16.48 17.46 8.06
N ARG A 183 -16.95 18.68 8.31
CA ARG A 183 -16.75 19.85 7.46
C ARG A 183 -15.64 20.69 8.07
N ALA A 184 -14.42 20.49 7.59
CA ALA A 184 -13.25 21.15 8.11
C ALA A 184 -13.07 22.54 7.50
N ASP A 185 -12.55 23.48 8.30
CA ASP A 185 -12.03 24.75 7.81
C ASP A 185 -10.62 24.55 7.22
N VAL A 186 -9.85 23.64 7.83
CA VAL A 186 -8.50 23.23 7.40
C VAL A 186 -8.35 21.71 7.55
N THR A 187 -7.73 21.04 6.58
CA THR A 187 -7.28 19.65 6.71
C THR A 187 -5.76 19.61 6.59
N VAL A 188 -5.08 19.09 7.61
CA VAL A 188 -3.63 18.88 7.59
C VAL A 188 -3.36 17.44 7.18
N THR A 189 -2.77 17.24 6.00
CA THR A 189 -2.52 15.91 5.41
C THR A 189 -1.03 15.64 5.26
N PHE A 190 -0.64 14.38 5.38
CA PHE A 190 0.77 13.98 5.40
C PHE A 190 1.24 13.50 4.03
N HIS A 191 2.35 14.09 3.56
CA HIS A 191 3.05 13.82 2.29
C HIS A 191 2.28 14.00 0.98
N GLY A 192 0.96 13.91 0.97
CA GLY A 192 0.12 14.13 -0.18
C GLY A 192 -1.37 14.10 0.20
N PRO A 193 -2.25 14.74 -0.58
CA PRO A 193 -3.69 14.64 -0.35
C PRO A 193 -4.20 13.24 -0.68
N LYS A 194 -5.19 12.74 0.05
CA LYS A 194 -5.87 11.49 -0.32
C LYS A 194 -6.72 11.70 -1.57
N LYS A 195 -6.83 10.69 -2.45
CA LYS A 195 -7.60 10.81 -3.70
C LYS A 195 -9.06 11.21 -3.47
N GLY A 196 -9.69 10.70 -2.42
CA GLY A 196 -11.06 11.06 -2.02
C GLY A 196 -11.21 12.53 -1.63
N MET A 197 -10.21 13.12 -0.97
CA MET A 197 -10.22 14.55 -0.62
C MET A 197 -10.27 15.45 -1.85
N LEU A 198 -9.59 15.07 -2.94
CA LEU A 198 -9.58 15.85 -4.17
C LEU A 198 -10.94 15.85 -4.88
N ARG A 199 -11.74 14.82 -4.66
CA ARG A 199 -13.11 14.71 -5.19
C ARG A 199 -14.12 15.45 -4.32
N ARG A 200 -13.83 15.62 -3.03
CA ARG A 200 -14.67 16.29 -2.03
C ARG A 200 -13.96 17.42 -1.31
N ARG A 201 -13.34 18.31 -2.10
CA ARG A 201 -12.65 19.50 -1.59
C ARG A 201 -13.59 20.40 -0.76
N ASP A 202 -14.88 20.37 -1.06
CA ASP A 202 -15.93 21.09 -0.33
C ASP A 202 -16.04 20.71 1.16
N LEU A 203 -15.57 19.52 1.53
CA LEU A 203 -15.57 19.04 2.92
C LEU A 203 -14.23 19.25 3.64
N CYS A 204 -13.16 19.46 2.89
CA CYS A 204 -11.79 19.48 3.42
C CYS A 204 -11.33 20.88 3.86
N GLY A 205 -12.03 21.93 3.45
CA GLY A 205 -11.56 23.31 3.62
C GLY A 205 -10.23 23.53 2.90
N GLU A 206 -9.32 24.28 3.51
CA GLU A 206 -7.96 24.41 3.01
C GLU A 206 -7.14 23.13 3.29
N ILE A 207 -6.55 22.54 2.24
CA ILE A 207 -5.71 21.36 2.38
C ILE A 207 -4.25 21.79 2.54
N VAL A 208 -3.68 21.56 3.71
CA VAL A 208 -2.27 21.82 4.04
C VAL A 208 -1.49 20.51 4.00
N VAL A 209 -0.59 20.36 3.02
CA VAL A 209 0.26 19.16 2.88
C VAL A 209 1.56 19.38 3.64
N VAL A 210 1.88 18.52 4.60
CA VAL A 210 3.11 18.59 5.40
C VAL A 210 3.98 17.35 5.22
N SER A 211 5.30 17.52 5.34
CA SER A 211 6.24 16.39 5.38
C SER A 211 6.42 15.92 6.82
N ILE A 212 6.20 14.64 7.06
CA ILE A 212 6.38 14.01 8.38
C ILE A 212 7.67 13.18 8.50
N GLY A 213 8.60 13.35 7.54
CA GLY A 213 9.93 12.73 7.61
C GLY A 213 10.10 11.40 6.86
N ILE A 214 9.13 10.98 6.02
CA ILE A 214 9.34 9.86 5.09
C ILE A 214 10.46 10.23 4.11
N PRO A 215 11.57 9.46 4.06
CA PRO A 215 12.67 9.73 3.15
C PRO A 215 12.26 9.58 1.68
N PRO A 216 12.81 10.36 0.74
CA PRO A 216 12.55 10.21 -0.69
C PRO A 216 12.81 8.78 -1.20
N GLU A 217 13.76 8.06 -0.63
CA GLU A 217 14.09 6.68 -0.98
C GLU A 217 12.91 5.73 -0.77
N ALA A 218 12.03 5.99 0.20
CA ALA A 218 10.82 5.19 0.42
C ALA A 218 9.83 5.25 -0.77
N TRP A 219 9.95 6.30 -1.59
CA TRP A 219 9.16 6.53 -2.80
C TRP A 219 9.85 6.03 -4.08
N LEU A 220 11.18 6.17 -4.10
CA LEU A 220 11.99 5.94 -5.29
C LEU A 220 12.41 4.46 -5.41
N TYR A 221 12.58 3.77 -4.29
CA TYR A 221 13.00 2.37 -4.27
C TYR A 221 11.83 1.46 -3.93
N VAL A 222 11.86 0.25 -4.49
CA VAL A 222 10.97 -0.83 -4.07
C VAL A 222 11.40 -1.27 -2.68
N GLY A 223 10.47 -1.21 -1.73
CA GLY A 223 10.71 -1.59 -0.34
C GLY A 223 9.80 -2.75 0.12
N PRO A 224 9.92 -3.15 1.40
CA PRO A 224 9.11 -4.25 1.94
C PRO A 224 7.61 -3.93 1.94
N GLY A 225 7.21 -2.66 2.02
CA GLY A 225 5.81 -2.24 1.90
C GLY A 225 5.21 -2.58 0.54
N ASP A 226 5.98 -2.44 -0.55
CA ASP A 226 5.54 -2.81 -1.88
C ASP A 226 5.25 -4.30 -1.98
N VAL A 227 6.12 -5.13 -1.39
CA VAL A 227 5.91 -6.58 -1.34
C VAL A 227 4.72 -6.91 -0.45
N GLU A 228 4.68 -6.35 0.77
CA GLU A 228 3.69 -6.70 1.78
C GLU A 228 2.24 -6.36 1.38
N TYR A 229 2.05 -5.23 0.70
CA TYR A 229 0.73 -4.69 0.40
C TYR A 229 0.33 -4.76 -1.08
N ARG A 230 1.29 -4.74 -2.04
CA ARG A 230 0.96 -4.81 -3.47
C ARG A 230 1.01 -6.23 -4.03
N VAL A 231 1.75 -7.15 -3.41
CA VAL A 231 1.78 -8.55 -3.85
C VAL A 231 0.54 -9.29 -3.31
N PRO A 232 -0.29 -9.90 -4.18
CA PRO A 232 -1.50 -10.60 -3.74
C PRO A 232 -1.17 -11.73 -2.76
N ARG A 233 -1.84 -11.75 -1.60
CA ARG A 233 -1.77 -12.89 -0.68
C ARG A 233 -2.69 -14.01 -1.15
N ARG A 234 -2.24 -15.26 -1.02
CA ARG A 234 -3.07 -16.44 -1.29
C ARG A 234 -4.19 -16.52 -0.25
N GLY A 235 -5.43 -16.68 -0.70
CA GLY A 235 -6.56 -16.87 0.20
C GLY A 235 -6.52 -18.24 0.86
N MET A 236 -6.97 -18.34 2.12
CA MET A 236 -7.03 -19.64 2.82
C MET A 236 -7.92 -20.68 2.14
N LYS A 237 -8.85 -20.24 1.29
CA LYS A 237 -9.77 -21.09 0.51
C LYS A 237 -9.28 -21.37 -0.92
N SER A 238 -8.07 -20.94 -1.28
CA SER A 238 -7.56 -21.12 -2.63
C SER A 238 -7.21 -22.59 -2.91
N HIS A 239 -7.61 -23.09 -4.09
CA HIS A 239 -7.31 -24.45 -4.54
C HIS A 239 -6.15 -24.49 -5.55
N LYS A 240 -5.59 -25.68 -5.78
CA LYS A 240 -4.50 -25.92 -6.76
C LYS A 240 -4.93 -25.46 -8.16
N GLY A 241 -4.10 -24.63 -8.78
CA GLY A 241 -4.33 -24.00 -10.08
C GLY A 241 -4.90 -22.58 -10.01
N GLN A 242 -5.15 -22.03 -8.82
CA GLN A 242 -5.62 -20.65 -8.63
C GLN A 242 -4.50 -19.65 -8.32
N ALA A 243 -3.30 -20.13 -7.94
CA ALA A 243 -2.13 -19.29 -7.73
C ALA A 243 -1.26 -19.13 -8.99
N GLY A 244 -1.84 -19.42 -10.15
CA GLY A 244 -1.19 -19.28 -11.45
C GLY A 244 -0.43 -20.54 -11.89
N ARG A 245 -0.17 -20.61 -13.19
CA ARG A 245 0.60 -21.65 -13.87
C ARG A 245 1.58 -20.99 -14.83
N VAL A 246 2.83 -21.41 -14.81
CA VAL A 246 3.88 -20.86 -15.67
C VAL A 246 4.42 -21.92 -16.64
N LEU A 247 4.64 -21.54 -17.89
CA LEU A 247 5.44 -22.31 -18.84
C LEU A 247 6.77 -21.61 -19.05
N VAL A 248 7.87 -22.27 -18.72
CA VAL A 248 9.23 -21.82 -19.02
C VAL A 248 9.68 -22.51 -20.30
N VAL A 249 9.95 -21.78 -21.37
CA VAL A 249 10.46 -22.31 -22.64
C VAL A 249 11.90 -21.88 -22.83
N GLY A 250 12.84 -22.79 -22.53
CA GLY A 250 14.25 -22.45 -22.43
C GLY A 250 15.16 -23.67 -22.50
N GLY A 251 16.44 -23.38 -22.58
CA GLY A 251 17.51 -24.37 -22.57
C GLY A 251 17.93 -24.87 -23.95
N SER A 252 19.09 -25.52 -23.93
CA SER A 252 19.83 -26.03 -25.09
C SER A 252 20.78 -27.14 -24.64
N GLU A 253 21.56 -27.70 -25.56
CA GLU A 253 22.64 -28.66 -25.27
C GLU A 253 23.58 -28.20 -24.15
N THR A 254 23.85 -26.89 -24.10
CA THR A 254 24.79 -26.28 -23.15
C THR A 254 24.09 -25.79 -21.88
N PHE A 255 22.91 -25.20 -22.01
CA PHE A 255 22.26 -24.46 -20.92
C PHE A 255 21.03 -25.19 -20.39
N THR A 256 21.23 -26.17 -19.53
CA THR A 256 20.14 -26.90 -18.86
C THR A 256 19.68 -26.21 -17.57
N GLY A 257 20.59 -25.56 -16.83
CA GLY A 257 20.28 -24.97 -15.53
C GLY A 257 19.46 -23.68 -15.58
N ALA A 258 19.60 -22.88 -16.63
CA ALA A 258 18.91 -21.59 -16.75
C ALA A 258 17.37 -21.73 -16.69
N PRO A 259 16.71 -22.58 -17.51
CA PRO A 259 15.28 -22.84 -17.37
C PRO A 259 14.89 -23.50 -16.04
N THR A 260 15.75 -24.34 -15.43
CA THR A 260 15.51 -24.92 -14.11
C THR A 260 15.41 -23.85 -13.04
N PHE A 261 16.36 -22.91 -12.98
CA PHE A 261 16.35 -21.84 -11.98
C PHE A 261 15.11 -20.95 -12.12
N THR A 262 14.72 -20.59 -13.34
CA THR A 262 13.50 -19.82 -13.60
C THR A 262 12.26 -20.55 -13.05
N ALA A 263 12.12 -21.84 -13.33
CA ALA A 263 10.96 -22.62 -12.90
C ALA A 263 10.90 -22.81 -11.38
N LEU A 264 12.02 -23.10 -10.74
CA LEU A 264 12.11 -23.21 -9.28
C LEU A 264 11.84 -21.88 -8.58
N ALA A 265 12.34 -20.77 -9.14
CA ALA A 265 12.05 -19.43 -8.62
C ALA A 265 10.55 -19.10 -8.71
N ALA A 266 9.89 -19.46 -9.81
CA ALA A 266 8.45 -19.29 -9.96
C ALA A 266 7.67 -20.09 -8.90
N LEU A 267 8.02 -21.36 -8.65
CA LEU A 267 7.41 -22.15 -7.57
C LEU A 267 7.62 -21.49 -6.19
N ARG A 268 8.83 -20.99 -5.91
CA ARG A 268 9.13 -20.27 -4.66
C ARG A 268 8.35 -18.96 -4.50
N SER A 269 8.00 -18.30 -5.59
CA SER A 269 7.12 -17.11 -5.56
C SER A 269 5.63 -17.43 -5.34
N GLY A 270 5.27 -18.72 -5.27
CA GLY A 270 3.93 -19.17 -4.91
C GLY A 270 3.04 -19.61 -6.09
N VAL A 271 3.61 -19.80 -7.29
CA VAL A 271 2.91 -20.40 -8.45
C VAL A 271 2.55 -21.87 -8.15
N ASP A 272 1.40 -22.33 -8.62
CA ASP A 272 0.94 -23.70 -8.34
C ASP A 272 1.58 -24.77 -9.22
N LEU A 273 1.87 -24.44 -10.48
CA LEU A 273 2.44 -25.38 -11.46
C LEU A 273 3.49 -24.68 -12.30
N ALA A 274 4.68 -25.28 -12.37
CA ALA A 274 5.75 -24.86 -13.27
C ALA A 274 6.00 -25.95 -14.30
N PHE A 275 5.71 -25.61 -15.56
CA PHE A 275 6.04 -26.42 -16.73
C PHE A 275 7.36 -25.92 -17.31
N VAL A 276 8.24 -26.83 -17.72
CA VAL A 276 9.50 -26.48 -18.39
C VAL A 276 9.59 -27.21 -19.70
N ALA A 277 9.55 -26.47 -20.81
CA ALA A 277 9.78 -27.01 -22.15
C ALA A 277 11.21 -26.72 -22.58
N ALA A 278 11.95 -27.77 -22.92
CA ALA A 278 13.34 -27.71 -23.33
C ALA A 278 13.65 -28.80 -24.37
N PRO A 279 14.70 -28.63 -25.20
CA PRO A 279 15.26 -29.69 -26.02
C PRO A 279 15.46 -30.98 -25.21
N GLN A 280 15.16 -32.14 -25.79
CA GLN A 280 14.96 -33.39 -25.05
C GLN A 280 16.10 -33.73 -24.07
N ARG A 281 17.36 -33.58 -24.48
CA ARG A 281 18.51 -33.84 -23.60
C ARG A 281 18.56 -32.89 -22.41
N ALA A 282 18.26 -31.61 -22.63
CA ALA A 282 18.15 -30.62 -21.57
C ALA A 282 16.97 -30.93 -20.65
N ALA A 283 15.81 -31.25 -21.22
CA ALA A 283 14.61 -31.63 -20.49
C ALA A 283 14.84 -32.83 -19.55
N ASP A 284 15.57 -33.87 -20.00
CA ASP A 284 15.89 -35.02 -19.17
C ASP A 284 16.78 -34.65 -17.96
N VAL A 285 17.75 -33.75 -18.15
CA VAL A 285 18.56 -33.22 -17.03
C VAL A 285 17.69 -32.40 -16.07
N ILE A 286 16.86 -31.49 -16.60
CA ILE A 286 15.98 -30.62 -15.81
C ILE A 286 15.01 -31.45 -14.95
N ALA A 287 14.42 -32.51 -15.52
CA ALA A 287 13.49 -33.39 -14.83
C ALA A 287 14.13 -34.11 -13.63
N SER A 288 15.45 -34.29 -13.63
CA SER A 288 16.18 -34.87 -12.50
C SER A 288 16.45 -33.89 -11.35
N CYS A 289 16.34 -32.57 -11.59
CA CYS A 289 16.67 -31.55 -10.59
C CYS A 289 15.60 -31.39 -9.50
N SER A 290 14.32 -31.57 -9.83
CA SER A 290 13.22 -31.50 -8.86
C SER A 290 11.98 -32.25 -9.34
N PRO A 291 11.34 -33.07 -8.48
CA PRO A 291 10.09 -33.75 -8.81
C PRO A 291 8.90 -32.79 -8.95
N ASP A 292 9.02 -31.54 -8.50
CA ASP A 292 7.95 -30.53 -8.59
C ASP A 292 7.82 -29.92 -10.00
N LEU A 293 8.83 -30.12 -10.86
CA LEU A 293 8.85 -29.58 -12.21
C LEU A 293 8.15 -30.50 -13.20
N ILE A 294 7.22 -29.97 -13.98
CA ILE A 294 6.58 -30.71 -15.08
C ILE A 294 7.36 -30.44 -16.37
N THR A 295 8.18 -31.41 -16.76
CA THR A 295 9.11 -31.21 -17.89
C THR A 295 8.50 -31.73 -19.20
N ILE A 296 8.51 -30.86 -20.22
CA ILE A 296 8.04 -31.12 -21.59
C ILE A 296 9.27 -31.28 -22.48
N ARG A 297 9.39 -32.44 -23.12
CA ARG A 297 10.51 -32.76 -24.00
C ARG A 297 10.23 -32.26 -25.42
N LEU A 298 11.15 -31.47 -25.96
CA LEU A 298 11.15 -31.04 -27.35
C LEU A 298 12.13 -31.93 -28.14
N PRO A 299 11.64 -32.87 -28.97
CA PRO A 299 12.49 -33.88 -29.62
C PRO A 299 13.27 -33.33 -30.83
N ARG A 300 14.09 -34.19 -31.44
CA ARG A 300 14.84 -34.01 -32.72
C ARG A 300 16.05 -33.07 -32.69
N HIS A 301 15.98 -31.97 -31.96
CA HIS A 301 17.05 -30.98 -31.90
C HIS A 301 17.51 -30.79 -30.46
N ASP A 302 18.80 -30.47 -30.28
CA ASP A 302 19.36 -30.05 -28.99
C ASP A 302 19.24 -28.52 -28.78
N TYR A 303 18.41 -27.85 -29.59
CA TYR A 303 18.05 -26.43 -29.52
C TYR A 303 16.55 -26.26 -29.82
N LEU A 304 15.98 -25.11 -29.49
CA LEU A 304 14.59 -24.79 -29.80
C LEU A 304 14.44 -24.48 -31.30
N ALA A 305 13.54 -25.17 -31.99
CA ALA A 305 13.33 -25.07 -33.43
C ALA A 305 11.86 -24.74 -33.77
N PRO A 306 11.55 -24.19 -34.97
CA PRO A 306 10.21 -23.71 -35.31
C PRO A 306 9.15 -24.80 -35.22
N GLU A 307 9.49 -26.04 -35.60
CA GLU A 307 8.59 -27.20 -35.54
C GLU A 307 8.13 -27.56 -34.11
N HIS A 308 8.84 -27.11 -33.08
CA HIS A 308 8.43 -27.33 -31.69
C HIS A 308 7.18 -26.52 -31.31
N ILE A 309 6.79 -25.50 -32.09
CA ILE A 309 5.62 -24.69 -31.80
C ILE A 309 4.33 -25.52 -31.71
N GLU A 310 4.16 -26.50 -32.59
CA GLU A 310 2.95 -27.34 -32.59
C GLU A 310 2.84 -28.16 -31.31
N LEU A 311 3.97 -28.60 -30.74
CA LEU A 311 4.01 -29.28 -29.45
C LEU A 311 3.73 -28.33 -28.29
N LEU A 312 4.11 -27.06 -28.40
CA LEU A 312 3.96 -26.04 -27.35
C LEU A 312 2.55 -25.43 -27.30
N LYS A 313 1.83 -25.34 -28.42
CA LYS A 313 0.47 -24.76 -28.50
C LYS A 313 -0.49 -25.27 -27.41
N PRO A 314 -0.61 -26.58 -27.15
CA PRO A 314 -1.49 -27.10 -26.10
C PRO A 314 -1.02 -26.78 -24.67
N TRP A 315 0.26 -26.49 -24.47
CA TRP A 315 0.80 -26.10 -23.16
C TRP A 315 0.65 -24.60 -22.92
N ILE A 316 0.89 -23.78 -23.94
CA ILE A 316 0.64 -22.33 -23.91
C ILE A 316 -0.81 -22.04 -23.52
N SER A 317 -1.77 -22.85 -23.99
CA SER A 317 -3.20 -22.69 -23.65
C SER A 317 -3.56 -23.06 -22.22
N ARG A 318 -2.69 -23.80 -21.51
CA ARG A 318 -2.94 -24.30 -20.15
C ARG A 318 -2.37 -23.41 -19.05
N VAL A 319 -1.52 -22.44 -19.41
CA VAL A 319 -0.80 -21.58 -18.47
C VAL A 319 -1.30 -20.15 -18.47
N ASP A 320 -0.97 -19.40 -17.43
CA ASP A 320 -1.30 -17.98 -17.30
C ASP A 320 -0.18 -17.09 -17.84
N VAL A 321 1.07 -17.55 -17.72
CA VAL A 321 2.28 -16.83 -18.11
C VAL A 321 3.26 -17.76 -18.84
N VAL A 322 3.89 -17.25 -19.91
CA VAL A 322 5.01 -17.89 -20.59
C VAL A 322 6.30 -17.12 -20.31
N ALA A 323 7.31 -17.77 -19.73
CA ALA A 323 8.67 -17.25 -19.61
C ALA A 323 9.53 -17.83 -20.74
N LEU A 324 10.17 -16.99 -21.55
CA LEU A 324 10.87 -17.39 -22.77
C LEU A 324 12.27 -16.76 -22.83
N GLY A 325 13.27 -17.53 -23.25
CA GLY A 325 14.57 -16.98 -23.66
C GLY A 325 15.80 -17.40 -22.86
N MET A 326 15.66 -17.97 -21.67
CA MET A 326 16.79 -18.47 -20.89
C MET A 326 17.47 -19.68 -21.55
N GLY A 327 18.73 -19.51 -21.97
CA GLY A 327 19.59 -20.59 -22.45
C GLY A 327 19.25 -21.13 -23.84
N LEU A 328 18.56 -20.35 -24.68
CA LEU A 328 18.14 -20.78 -26.02
C LEU A 328 19.28 -20.78 -27.05
N GLY A 329 20.33 -19.98 -26.85
CA GLY A 329 21.35 -19.73 -27.86
C GLY A 329 20.86 -18.80 -28.98
N MET A 330 21.73 -18.54 -29.97
CA MET A 330 21.56 -17.47 -30.97
C MET A 330 21.42 -17.98 -32.43
N ARG A 331 20.84 -19.17 -32.63
CA ARG A 331 20.61 -19.73 -33.97
C ARG A 331 19.42 -19.04 -34.66
N ASP A 332 19.43 -18.99 -35.99
CA ASP A 332 18.34 -18.39 -36.78
C ASP A 332 17.04 -19.20 -36.65
N GLU A 333 17.12 -20.53 -36.65
CA GLU A 333 15.94 -21.39 -36.44
C GLU A 333 15.36 -21.20 -35.03
N THR A 334 16.21 -20.94 -34.04
CA THR A 334 15.75 -20.59 -32.69
C THR A 334 15.07 -19.24 -32.65
N ARG A 335 15.54 -18.27 -33.42
CA ARG A 335 14.88 -16.97 -33.57
C ARG A 335 13.48 -17.14 -34.15
N GLU A 336 13.35 -17.89 -35.24
CA GLU A 336 12.05 -18.19 -35.85
C GLU A 336 11.10 -18.86 -34.86
N ALA A 337 11.59 -19.83 -34.08
CA ALA A 337 10.81 -20.48 -33.04
C ALA A 337 10.37 -19.52 -31.92
N VAL A 338 11.27 -18.64 -31.46
CA VAL A 338 10.97 -17.62 -30.45
C VAL A 338 9.86 -16.68 -30.93
N LEU A 339 9.96 -16.18 -32.16
CA LEU A 339 8.95 -15.30 -32.74
C LEU A 339 7.60 -16.01 -32.87
N ALA A 340 7.59 -17.27 -33.34
CA ALA A 340 6.36 -18.06 -33.44
C ALA A 340 5.70 -18.31 -32.06
N ILE A 341 6.50 -18.55 -31.01
CA ILE A 341 5.98 -18.72 -29.63
C ILE A 341 5.39 -17.41 -29.11
N ILE A 342 6.04 -16.27 -29.37
CA ILE A 342 5.55 -14.95 -28.96
C ILE A 342 4.22 -14.64 -29.65
N GLU A 343 4.15 -14.83 -30.96
CA GLU A 343 2.93 -14.62 -31.73
C GLU A 343 1.80 -15.52 -31.23
N GLU A 344 2.08 -16.80 -31.01
CA GLU A 344 1.10 -17.77 -30.52
C GLU A 344 0.61 -17.46 -29.11
N ALA A 345 1.51 -17.10 -28.19
CA ALA A 345 1.14 -16.71 -26.83
C ALA A 345 0.31 -15.42 -26.83
N HIS A 346 0.68 -14.43 -27.67
CA HIS A 346 -0.09 -13.21 -27.86
C HIS A 346 -1.49 -13.50 -28.41
N ARG A 347 -1.59 -14.33 -29.46
CA ARG A 347 -2.85 -14.76 -30.08
C ARG A 347 -3.79 -15.43 -29.07
N GLN A 348 -3.22 -16.17 -28.11
CA GLN A 348 -3.98 -16.80 -27.03
C GLN A 348 -4.22 -15.90 -25.80
N GLY A 349 -3.81 -14.63 -25.84
CA GLY A 349 -3.97 -13.67 -24.74
C GLY A 349 -3.13 -13.98 -23.50
N ARG A 350 -2.01 -14.69 -23.65
CA ARG A 350 -1.13 -15.07 -22.54
C ARG A 350 -0.15 -13.96 -22.22
N LYS A 351 0.10 -13.75 -20.91
CA LYS A 351 1.15 -12.84 -20.46
C LYS A 351 2.50 -13.49 -20.72
N MET A 352 3.51 -12.67 -20.99
CA MET A 352 4.85 -13.15 -21.31
C MET A 352 5.92 -12.42 -20.52
N VAL A 353 6.98 -13.15 -20.18
CA VAL A 353 8.26 -12.61 -19.73
C VAL A 353 9.32 -13.10 -20.70
N VAL A 354 9.94 -12.20 -21.44
CA VAL A 354 11.02 -12.51 -22.37
C VAL A 354 12.32 -12.02 -21.77
N ASP A 355 13.30 -12.90 -21.66
CA ASP A 355 14.59 -12.60 -21.04
C ASP A 355 15.77 -13.21 -21.82
N ALA A 356 17.00 -12.81 -21.48
CA ALA A 356 18.24 -13.38 -22.00
C ALA A 356 18.29 -13.47 -23.53
N ASP A 357 18.47 -14.68 -24.09
CA ASP A 357 18.59 -14.86 -25.54
C ASP A 357 17.27 -14.53 -26.27
N GLY A 358 16.13 -14.68 -25.60
CA GLY A 358 14.83 -14.26 -26.14
C GLY A 358 14.78 -12.76 -26.42
N LEU A 359 15.36 -11.92 -25.53
CA LEU A 359 15.46 -10.48 -25.76
C LEU A 359 16.41 -10.16 -26.92
N LYS A 360 17.52 -10.90 -27.04
CA LYS A 360 18.47 -10.71 -28.16
C LYS A 360 17.81 -11.05 -29.50
N HIS A 361 17.01 -12.11 -29.56
CA HIS A 361 16.24 -12.50 -30.74
C HIS A 361 15.19 -11.45 -31.14
N LEU A 362 14.57 -10.80 -30.15
CA LEU A 362 13.65 -9.68 -30.38
C LEU A 362 14.38 -8.42 -30.86
N ALA A 363 15.52 -8.10 -30.26
CA ALA A 363 16.32 -6.93 -30.63
C ALA A 363 16.95 -7.05 -32.02
N ALA A 364 17.14 -8.26 -32.53
CA ALA A 364 17.66 -8.52 -33.87
C ALA A 364 16.63 -8.28 -35.00
N SER A 365 15.40 -7.85 -34.68
CA SER A 365 14.44 -7.41 -35.69
C SER A 365 14.84 -6.03 -36.23
N PRO A 366 15.01 -5.87 -37.56
CA PRO A 366 15.14 -4.54 -38.15
C PRO A 366 13.87 -3.74 -37.87
N GLU A 367 14.04 -2.43 -37.65
CA GLU A 367 12.94 -1.47 -37.67
C GLU A 367 12.06 -1.70 -38.89
N HIS A 368 10.77 -1.99 -38.65
CA HIS A 368 9.71 -1.91 -39.64
C HIS A 368 8.63 -0.95 -39.16
#